data_AF-A0A660PXW7-F1
#
_entry.id   AF-A0A660PXW7-F1
#
_cell.length_a   1.000
_cell.length_b   1.000
_cell.length_c   1.000
_cell.angle_alpha   90.00
_cell.angle_beta   90.00
_cell.angle_gamma   90.00
#
_symmetry.space_group_name_H-M   'P 1'
#
loop_
_entity.id
_entity.type
_entity.pdbx_description
1 polymer ?
#
loop_
_entity_poly.entity_id
_entity_poly.type
_entity_poly.pdbx_seq_one_letter_code
_entity_poly.pdbx_strand_id
1 'polypeptide(L)' 'RNMKCGVGLCGHCQIGPTFVCKDGPVYRFDKIRNTFTKREM' A
#
# COMPACT_ATOMS: atom_id res chain seq x y z
N ARG A 1 3.87 8.53 -2.81
CA ARG A 1 3.17 8.24 -1.53
C ARG A 1 4.24 8.15 -0.45
N ASN A 2 4.14 8.91 0.64
CA ASN A 2 5.12 8.92 1.74
C ASN A 2 4.49 8.32 3.00
N MET A 3 5.26 7.61 3.82
CA MET A 3 4.78 7.12 5.12
C MET A 3 4.82 8.26 6.14
N LYS A 4 3.69 8.51 6.84
CA LYS A 4 3.59 9.56 7.89
C LYS A 4 3.43 8.97 9.29
N CYS A 5 2.30 8.31 9.58
CA CYS A 5 2.00 7.88 10.95
C CYS A 5 2.66 6.56 11.38
N GLY A 6 3.04 5.68 10.45
CA GLY A 6 3.58 4.35 10.78
C GLY A 6 2.62 3.36 11.47
N VAL A 7 1.38 3.75 11.81
CA VAL A 7 0.42 2.92 12.58
C VAL A 7 -0.93 2.70 11.89
N GLY A 8 -1.06 3.12 10.63
CA GLY A 8 -2.26 2.94 9.80
C GLY A 8 -3.45 3.80 10.19
N LEU A 9 -3.20 4.93 10.87
CA LEU A 9 -4.24 5.91 11.22
C LEU A 9 -4.47 6.94 10.11
N CYS A 10 -3.40 7.35 9.41
CA CYS A 10 -3.44 8.48 8.48
C CYS A 10 -3.72 8.14 7.00
N GLY A 11 -3.77 6.86 6.60
CA GLY A 11 -4.05 6.50 5.20
C GLY A 11 -2.91 6.69 4.19
N HIS A 12 -1.86 7.45 4.50
CA HIS A 12 -0.86 7.85 3.50
C HIS A 12 -0.07 6.69 2.85
N CYS A 13 0.09 5.59 3.58
CA CYS A 13 0.78 4.39 3.12
C CYS A 13 -0.19 3.24 2.77
N GLN A 14 -1.46 3.57 2.52
CA GLN A 14 -2.47 2.61 2.07
C GLN A 14 -2.26 2.24 0.60
N ILE A 15 -2.41 0.95 0.31
CA ILE A 15 -2.40 0.37 -1.02
C ILE A 15 -3.62 -0.54 -1.18
N GLY A 16 -4.62 -0.07 -1.93
CA GLY A 16 -5.90 -0.76 -2.00
C GLY A 16 -6.50 -0.93 -0.59
N PRO A 17 -6.79 -2.16 -0.13
CA PRO A 17 -7.30 -2.42 1.22
C PRO A 17 -6.22 -2.61 2.30
N THR A 18 -4.92 -2.65 1.94
CA THR A 18 -3.83 -2.93 2.89
C THR A 18 -3.03 -1.68 3.25
N PHE A 19 -2.28 -1.73 4.35
CA PHE A 19 -1.41 -0.63 4.80
C PHE A 19 0.03 -1.09 4.88
N VAL A 20 0.94 -0.41 4.16
CA VAL A 20 2.38 -0.73 4.18
C VAL A 20 2.97 -0.70 5.59
N CYS A 21 2.52 0.21 6.45
CA CYS A 21 3.03 0.29 7.82
C CYS A 21 2.56 -0.86 8.73
N LYS A 22 1.52 -1.61 8.35
CA LYS A 22 0.98 -2.75 9.11
C LYS A 22 1.36 -4.09 8.48
N ASP A 23 1.12 -4.22 7.18
CA ASP A 23 1.38 -5.44 6.39
C ASP A 23 2.85 -5.56 5.98
N GLY A 24 3.60 -4.45 6.02
CA GLY A 24 4.99 -4.38 5.62
C GLY A 24 5.20 -3.82 4.21
N PRO A 25 6.44 -3.46 3.85
CA PRO A 25 6.79 -2.91 2.55
C PRO A 25 6.95 -3.96 1.44
N VAL A 26 7.00 -5.25 1.80
CA VAL A 26 7.23 -6.34 0.85
C VAL A 26 5.91 -7.05 0.57
N TYR A 27 5.39 -6.89 -0.64
CA TYR A 27 4.18 -7.57 -1.10
C TYR A 27 4.52 -8.70 -2.07
N ARG A 28 3.73 -9.77 -1.99
CA ARG A 28 3.73 -10.80 -3.02
C ARG A 28 3.15 -10.25 -4.32
N PHE A 29 3.89 -10.43 -5.42
CA PHE A 29 3.52 -9.91 -6.74
C PHE A 29 2.13 -10.41 -7.19
N ASP A 30 1.82 -11.67 -6.94
CA ASP A 30 0.54 -12.30 -7.28
C ASP A 30 -0.68 -11.60 -6.68
N LYS A 31 -0.58 -11.09 -5.45
CA LYS A 31 -1.69 -10.38 -4.77
C LYS A 31 -1.80 -8.91 -5.17
N ILE A 32 -0.67 -8.29 -5.51
CA ILE A 32 -0.58 -6.83 -5.67
C ILE A 32 -0.67 -6.39 -7.13
N ARG A 33 -0.58 -7.33 -8.08
CA ARG A 33 -0.60 -7.09 -9.54
C ARG A 33 -1.70 -6.12 -9.95
N ASN A 34 -2.95 -6.38 -9.59
CA ASN A 34 -4.09 -5.55 -9.99
C ASN A 34 -4.09 -4.15 -9.37
N THR A 35 -3.47 -3.98 -8.20
CA THR A 35 -3.46 -2.71 -7.48
C THR A 35 -2.33 -1.80 -7.94
N PHE A 36 -1.16 -2.36 -8.31
CA PHE A 36 0.00 -1.59 -8.77
C PHE A 36 0.07 -1.39 -10.28
N THR A 37 -0.62 -2.23 -11.08
CA THR A 37 -0.65 -2.05 -12.54
C THR A 37 -1.68 -1.02 -13.01
N LYS A 38 -2.61 -0.60 -12.14
CA LYS A 38 -3.49 0.53 -12.38
C LYS A 38 -2.73 1.84 -12.14
N ARG A 39 -1.94 2.23 -13.12
CA ARG A 39 -1.46 3.61 -13.24
C ARG A 39 -2.55 4.34 -13.99
N GLU A 40 -3.50 4.93 -13.24
CA GLU A 40 -4.49 5.83 -13.82
C GLU A 40 -3.73 6.86 -14.69
N MET A 41 -4.10 6.90 -15.97
CA MET A 41 -3.53 7.80 -16.99
C MET A 41 -4.05 9.22 -16.77
#